data_AF-A0A2S0LTY1-F1
#
_entry.id   AF-A0A2S0LTY1-F1
#
_cell.length_a   1.000
_cell.length_b   1.000
_cell.length_c   1.000
_cell.angle_alpha   90.00
_cell.angle_beta   90.00
_cell.angle_gamma   90.00
#
_symmetry.space_group_name_H-M   'P 1'
#
loop_
_entity.id
_entity.type
_entity.pdbx_description
1 polymer ?
#
loop_
_entity_poly.entity_id
_entity_poly.type
_entity_poly.pdbx_seq_one_letter_code
_entity_poly.pdbx_strand_id
1 'polypeptide(L)'
;MQQYGMPQYGHPGQPHAQPYGAMQPYGQYPPATRKDPALMLVASLLIPGLGTMLNGRVGRGVGILAGYGVGVLLSVVLIGLPIMFGFWVWGMVDAYQGAKDHNARHGLP
;
A
#
# COMPACT_ATOMS: atom_id res chain seq x y z
N MET A 1 26.48 62.96 30.55
CA MET A 1 26.06 62.47 31.88
C MET A 1 24.88 61.54 31.68
N GLN A 2 24.69 60.54 32.57
CA GLN A 2 23.74 59.44 32.30
C GLN A 2 22.28 59.91 32.28
N GLN A 3 21.48 59.37 31.36
CA GLN A 3 20.01 59.47 31.44
C GLN A 3 19.52 58.39 32.41
N TYR A 4 19.11 58.81 33.61
CA TYR A 4 18.65 57.93 34.68
C TYR A 4 17.34 57.21 34.30
N GLY A 5 17.24 55.94 34.67
CA GLY A 5 16.11 55.07 34.33
C GLY A 5 14.85 55.31 35.17
N MET A 6 13.71 54.88 34.61
CA MET A 6 12.39 54.93 35.25
C MET A 6 12.19 53.75 36.22
N PRO A 7 11.58 53.95 37.41
CA PRO A 7 11.09 52.85 38.24
C PRO A 7 9.70 52.40 37.78
N GLN A 8 9.61 51.20 37.19
CA GLN A 8 8.33 50.55 36.89
C GLN A 8 7.87 49.74 38.11
N TYR A 9 6.72 50.09 38.68
CA TYR A 9 6.15 49.37 39.84
C TYR A 9 5.79 47.92 39.45
N GLY A 10 6.26 46.95 40.22
CA GLY A 10 6.17 45.53 39.90
C GLY A 10 4.82 44.88 40.26
N HIS A 11 4.31 44.05 39.36
CA HIS A 11 3.27 43.07 39.68
C HIS A 11 3.90 41.84 40.37
N PRO A 12 3.30 41.30 41.45
CA PRO A 12 3.82 40.13 42.13
C PRO A 12 3.50 38.84 41.34
N GLY A 13 4.52 38.28 40.68
CA GLY A 13 4.48 36.97 40.04
C GLY A 13 5.68 36.11 40.45
N GLN A 14 5.41 35.00 41.15
CA GLN A 14 6.33 33.89 41.47
C GLN A 14 5.53 32.57 41.34
N PRO A 15 6.13 31.37 41.36
CA PRO A 15 7.53 30.97 41.07
C PRO A 15 7.60 30.33 39.65
N HIS A 16 8.73 29.96 39.04
CA HIS A 16 10.17 29.96 39.34
C HIS A 16 10.94 29.70 38.01
N ALA A 17 12.27 29.84 37.98
CA ALA A 17 13.09 29.56 36.78
C ALA A 17 14.12 28.46 37.02
N GLN A 18 14.15 27.43 36.17
CA GLN A 18 15.27 26.47 36.12
C GLN A 18 16.37 26.93 35.16
N PRO A 19 17.66 26.69 35.48
CA PRO A 19 18.78 27.20 34.71
C PRO A 19 19.08 26.29 33.50
N TYR A 20 18.46 26.57 32.36
CA TYR A 20 18.82 25.91 31.09
C TYR A 20 20.02 26.59 30.44
N GLY A 21 21.17 25.92 30.51
CA GLY A 21 22.40 26.36 29.84
C GLY A 21 22.33 26.22 28.31
N ALA A 22 23.10 27.07 27.63
CA ALA A 22 23.49 26.98 26.22
C ALA A 22 22.35 26.67 25.21
N MET A 23 21.65 27.74 24.76
CA MET A 23 20.90 27.69 23.50
C MET A 23 21.83 27.36 22.33
N GLN A 24 21.75 26.14 21.82
CA GLN A 24 22.31 25.77 20.51
C GLN A 24 21.55 26.54 19.41
N PRO A 25 22.21 27.03 18.35
CA PRO A 25 21.52 27.70 17.25
C PRO A 25 20.53 26.73 16.60
N TYR A 26 19.23 27.07 16.62
CA TYR A 26 18.19 26.21 16.08
C TYR A 26 18.30 26.20 14.55
N GLY A 27 18.97 25.17 14.02
CA GLY A 27 18.99 24.89 12.59
C GLY A 27 17.56 24.82 12.07
N GLN A 28 17.29 25.56 10.99
CA GLN A 28 15.95 25.69 10.41
C GLN A 28 15.51 24.34 9.80
N TYR A 29 14.87 23.49 10.60
CA TYR A 29 14.28 22.25 10.11
C TYR A 29 13.21 22.56 9.05
N PRO A 30 13.25 21.93 7.86
CA PRO A 30 12.19 22.09 6.87
C PRO A 30 10.83 21.72 7.46
N PRO A 31 9.75 22.47 7.17
CA PRO A 31 8.43 22.16 7.69
C PRO A 31 7.98 20.79 7.18
N ALA A 32 7.55 19.93 8.09
CA ALA A 32 7.11 18.57 7.75
C ALA A 32 5.85 18.61 6.86
N THR A 33 6.00 18.23 5.59
CA THR A 33 4.90 18.22 4.63
C THR A 33 3.82 17.22 5.04
N ARG A 34 2.58 17.69 5.20
CA ARG A 34 1.42 16.83 5.49
C ARG A 34 1.19 15.85 4.33
N LYS A 35 1.12 14.56 4.65
CA LYS A 35 0.75 13.49 3.71
C LYS A 35 -0.75 13.20 3.81
N ASP A 36 -1.43 13.05 2.67
CA ASP A 36 -2.86 12.76 2.63
C ASP A 36 -3.11 11.23 2.66
N PRO A 37 -3.85 10.69 3.65
CA PRO A 37 -4.12 9.26 3.75
C PRO A 37 -4.99 8.70 2.62
N ALA A 38 -5.95 9.48 2.11
CA ALA A 38 -6.84 9.08 1.03
C ALA A 38 -6.08 9.00 -0.30
N LEU A 39 -5.19 9.96 -0.58
CA LEU A 39 -4.32 9.90 -1.75
C LEU A 39 -3.37 8.68 -1.70
N MET A 40 -2.83 8.35 -0.52
CA MET A 40 -2.01 7.16 -0.30
C MET A 40 -2.80 5.86 -0.51
N LEU A 41 -4.09 5.84 -0.14
CA LEU A 41 -4.99 4.72 -0.39
C LEU A 41 -5.26 4.55 -1.89
N VAL A 42 -5.61 5.63 -2.60
CA VAL A 42 -5.88 5.60 -4.05
C VAL A 42 -4.62 5.19 -4.83
N ALA A 43 -3.44 5.69 -4.46
CA ALA A 43 -2.18 5.23 -5.05
C ALA A 43 -1.97 3.72 -4.87
N SER A 44 -2.34 3.17 -3.70
CA SER A 44 -2.24 1.73 -3.40
C SER A 44 -3.33 0.88 -4.06
N LEU A 45 -4.46 1.49 -4.46
CA LEU A 45 -5.53 0.86 -5.23
C LEU A 45 -5.10 0.62 -6.69
N LEU A 46 -4.37 1.57 -7.28
CA LEU A 46 -3.86 1.46 -8.65
C LEU A 46 -2.71 0.46 -8.76
N ILE A 47 -1.76 0.49 -7.83
CA ILE A 47 -0.66 -0.48 -7.76
C ILE A 47 -0.43 -0.86 -6.27
N PRO A 48 -0.56 -2.15 -5.90
CA PRO A 48 -0.40 -2.60 -4.52
C PRO A 48 0.93 -2.14 -3.90
N GLY A 49 0.84 -1.52 -2.72
CA GLY A 49 2.00 -1.05 -1.97
C GLY A 49 2.50 0.36 -2.31
N LEU A 50 2.06 1.02 -3.39
CA LEU A 50 2.57 2.35 -3.77
C LEU A 50 2.43 3.40 -2.67
N GLY A 51 1.27 3.54 -2.04
CA GLY A 51 1.08 4.47 -0.93
C GLY A 51 1.96 4.15 0.29
N THR A 52 2.39 2.90 0.45
CA THR A 52 3.37 2.52 1.48
C THR A 52 4.77 3.02 1.10
N MET A 53 5.13 2.99 -0.18
CA MET A 53 6.39 3.55 -0.69
C MET A 53 6.41 5.09 -0.61
N LEU A 54 5.34 5.77 -1.03
CA LEU A 54 5.18 7.22 -0.95
C LEU A 54 5.12 7.74 0.51
N ASN A 55 4.65 6.91 1.44
CA ASN A 55 4.77 7.18 2.87
C ASN A 55 6.21 7.13 3.40
N GLY A 56 7.18 6.66 2.61
CA GLY A 56 8.60 6.52 2.97
C GLY A 56 9.00 5.12 3.43
N ARG A 57 8.09 4.14 3.40
CA ARG A 57 8.32 2.76 3.83
C ARG A 57 8.52 1.84 2.62
N VAL A 58 9.46 2.20 1.74
CA VAL A 58 9.66 1.56 0.42
C VAL A 58 9.76 0.03 0.51
N GLY A 59 10.61 -0.50 1.39
CA GLY A 59 10.77 -1.96 1.55
C GLY A 59 9.47 -2.70 1.92
N ARG A 60 8.59 -2.08 2.73
CA ARG A 60 7.27 -2.66 3.05
C ARG A 60 6.31 -2.58 1.87
N GLY A 61 6.37 -1.52 1.07
CA GLY A 61 5.60 -1.40 -0.18
C GLY A 61 6.02 -2.44 -1.22
N VAL A 62 7.32 -2.67 -1.39
CA VAL A 62 7.87 -3.73 -2.27
C VAL A 62 7.42 -5.12 -1.79
N GLY A 63 7.45 -5.40 -0.49
CA GLY A 63 6.95 -6.66 0.07
C GLY A 63 5.46 -6.91 -0.21
N ILE A 64 4.63 -5.87 -0.15
CA ILE A 64 3.20 -5.95 -0.52
C ILE A 64 3.04 -6.25 -2.01
N LEU A 65 3.79 -5.57 -2.88
CA LEU A 65 3.73 -5.79 -4.33
C LEU A 65 4.19 -7.20 -4.73
N ALA A 66 5.28 -7.69 -4.13
CA ALA A 66 5.78 -9.05 -4.36
C ALA A 66 4.80 -10.12 -3.87
N GLY A 67 4.23 -9.96 -2.67
CA GLY A 67 3.21 -10.85 -2.13
C GLY A 67 1.95 -10.89 -3.00
N TYR A 68 1.52 -9.74 -3.54
CA TYR A 68 0.42 -9.68 -4.51
C TYR A 68 0.73 -10.46 -5.79
N GLY A 69 1.91 -10.26 -6.39
CA GLY A 69 2.31 -11.00 -7.60
C GLY A 69 2.34 -12.52 -7.40
N VAL A 70 2.87 -12.98 -6.26
CA VAL A 70 2.84 -14.41 -5.87
C VAL A 70 1.39 -14.90 -5.67
N GLY A 71 0.52 -14.09 -5.04
CA GLY A 71 -0.89 -14.42 -4.86
C GLY A 71 -1.66 -14.56 -6.18
N VAL A 72 -1.37 -13.70 -7.17
CA VAL A 72 -1.95 -13.79 -8.52
C VAL A 72 -1.47 -15.05 -9.25
N LEU A 73 -0.18 -15.38 -9.17
CA LEU A 73 0.34 -16.62 -9.77
C LEU A 73 -0.29 -17.86 -9.12
N LEU A 74 -0.38 -17.88 -7.79
CA LEU A 74 -1.02 -18.97 -7.04
C LEU A 74 -2.52 -19.10 -7.35
N SER A 75 -3.26 -18.00 -7.53
CA SER A 75 -4.69 -18.09 -7.87
C SER A 75 -4.90 -18.66 -9.27
N VAL A 76 -4.08 -18.30 -10.26
CA VAL A 76 -4.09 -18.89 -11.60
C VAL A 76 -3.78 -20.40 -11.54
N VAL A 77 -2.81 -20.84 -10.73
CA VAL A 77 -2.49 -22.27 -10.58
C VAL A 77 -3.62 -23.02 -9.86
N LEU A 78 -4.09 -22.51 -8.70
CA LEU A 78 -5.07 -23.20 -7.85
C LEU A 78 -6.49 -23.23 -8.43
N ILE A 79 -6.89 -22.20 -9.19
CA ILE A 79 -8.24 -22.08 -9.76
C ILE A 79 -8.23 -22.43 -11.26
N GLY A 80 -7.19 -22.00 -11.99
CA GLY A 80 -7.08 -22.22 -13.43
C GLY A 80 -6.79 -23.67 -13.81
N LEU A 81 -5.95 -24.40 -13.08
CA LEU A 81 -5.67 -25.81 -13.41
C LEU A 81 -6.91 -26.72 -13.28
N PRO A 82 -7.73 -26.65 -12.20
CA PRO A 82 -8.99 -27.41 -12.14
C PRO A 82 -9.98 -27.05 -13.25
N ILE A 83 -10.12 -25.76 -13.59
CA ILE A 83 -10.99 -25.31 -14.69
C ILE A 83 -10.49 -25.86 -16.03
N MET A 84 -9.20 -25.69 -16.33
CA MET A 84 -8.56 -26.20 -17.54
C MET A 84 -8.75 -27.71 -17.69
N PHE A 85 -8.53 -28.48 -16.61
CA PHE A 85 -8.70 -29.92 -16.61
C PHE A 85 -10.18 -30.32 -16.81
N GLY A 86 -11.11 -29.61 -16.17
CA GLY A 86 -12.55 -29.82 -16.35
C GLY A 86 -12.99 -29.62 -17.81
N PHE A 87 -12.59 -28.51 -18.44
CA PHE A 87 -12.86 -28.25 -19.85
C PHE A 87 -12.16 -29.23 -20.80
N TRP A 88 -10.95 -29.70 -20.46
CA TRP A 88 -10.24 -30.71 -21.24
C TRP A 88 -10.95 -32.07 -21.23
N VAL A 89 -11.42 -32.53 -20.07
CA VAL A 89 -12.24 -33.76 -19.95
C VAL A 89 -13.59 -33.58 -20.65
N TRP A 90 -14.25 -32.44 -20.49
CA TRP A 90 -15.51 -32.16 -21.18
C TRP A 90 -15.34 -32.17 -22.71
N GLY A 91 -14.29 -31.55 -23.24
CA GLY A 91 -13.98 -31.56 -24.68
C GLY A 91 -13.76 -32.97 -25.24
N MET A 92 -13.15 -33.89 -24.48
CA MET A 92 -13.06 -35.30 -24.87
C MET A 92 -14.42 -36.01 -24.89
N VAL A 93 -15.28 -35.76 -23.89
CA VAL A 93 -16.63 -36.34 -23.84
C VAL A 93 -17.49 -35.81 -24.99
N ASP A 94 -17.44 -34.50 -25.26
CA ASP A 94 -18.16 -33.86 -26.37
C ASP A 94 -17.73 -34.42 -27.73
N ALA A 95 -16.42 -34.51 -27.98
CA ALA A 95 -15.88 -35.10 -29.20
C ALA A 95 -16.27 -36.58 -29.38
N TYR A 96 -16.25 -37.37 -28.31
CA TYR A 96 -16.65 -38.78 -28.35
C TYR A 96 -18.15 -38.96 -28.63
N GLN A 97 -19.00 -38.17 -27.98
CA GLN A 97 -20.45 -38.22 -28.20
C GLN A 97 -20.81 -37.68 -29.59
N GLY A 98 -20.17 -36.60 -30.05
CA GLY A 98 -20.34 -36.08 -31.41
C GLY A 98 -19.95 -37.09 -32.50
N ALA A 99 -18.86 -37.85 -32.30
CA ALA A 99 -18.48 -38.94 -33.20
C ALA A 99 -19.51 -40.08 -33.20
N LYS A 100 -20.03 -40.49 -32.03
CA LYS A 100 -21.10 -41.49 -31.93
C LYS A 100 -22.39 -41.05 -32.61
N ASP A 101 -22.82 -39.82 -32.36
CA ASP A 101 -24.01 -39.22 -32.95
C ASP A 101 -23.90 -39.16 -34.48
N HIS A 102 -22.71 -38.85 -34.99
CA HIS A 102 -22.42 -38.89 -36.43
C HIS A 102 -22.53 -40.33 -36.97
N ASN A 103 -21.83 -41.29 -36.37
CA ASN A 103 -21.86 -42.69 -36.81
C ASN A 103 -23.27 -43.26 -36.80
N ALA A 104 -24.04 -43.03 -35.74
CA ALA A 104 -25.43 -43.47 -35.61
C ALA A 104 -26.35 -42.89 -36.70
N ARG A 105 -26.14 -41.63 -37.12
CA ARG A 105 -26.90 -40.99 -38.22
C ARG A 105 -26.51 -41.53 -39.60
N HIS A 106 -25.30 -42.07 -39.75
CA HIS A 106 -24.79 -42.62 -41.00
C HIS A 106 -24.78 -44.16 -41.08
N GLY A 107 -25.30 -44.86 -40.05
CA GLY A 107 -25.34 -46.32 -40.01
C GLY A 107 -23.96 -46.98 -39.84
N LEU A 108 -22.98 -46.24 -39.32
CA LEU A 108 -21.63 -46.71 -39.04
C LEU A 108 -21.55 -47.26 -37.60
N PRO A 109 -20.71 -48.27 -37.33
CA PRO A 109 -20.52 -48.84 -35.98
C PRO A 109 -19.79 -47.88 -35.01
#